data_AF-A0A2G5CXN2-F1
#
_entry.id   AF-A0A2G5CXN2-F1
#
_cell.length_a   1.000
_cell.length_b   1.000
_cell.length_c   1.000
_cell.angle_alpha   90.00
_cell.angle_beta   90.00
_cell.angle_gamma   90.00
#
_symmetry.space_group_name_H-M   'P 1'
#
loop_
_entity.id
_entity.type
_entity.pdbx_description
1 polymer ?
#
loop_
_entity_poly.entity_id
_entity_poly.type
_entity_poly.pdbx_seq_one_letter_code
_entity_poly.pdbx_strand_id
1 'polypeptide(L)'
;MPGLGKEDVKVMIEKNNLVVKGEEKQEETSYDGEKGRKYCCKIKFEPELFKIKKIKAEMKDGLLKVVLPMLKEEERKDIIHIKVD
;
A
#
# COMPACT_ATOMS: atom_id res chain seq x y z
N MET A 1 -12.23 1.85 -2.58
CA MET A 1 -12.07 2.17 -4.01
C MET A 1 -13.21 1.53 -4.80
N PRO A 2 -14.45 2.02 -4.62
CA PRO A 2 -15.62 1.43 -5.27
C PRO A 2 -15.48 1.42 -6.79
N GLY A 3 -15.93 0.35 -7.45
CA GLY A 3 -15.88 0.21 -8.91
C GLY A 3 -14.53 -0.21 -9.49
N LEU A 4 -13.45 -0.23 -8.70
CA LEU A 4 -12.11 -0.62 -9.18
C LEU A 4 -11.83 -2.11 -8.97
N GLY A 5 -11.29 -2.75 -10.01
CA GLY A 5 -10.72 -4.09 -9.94
C GLY A 5 -9.29 -4.07 -9.42
N LYS A 6 -8.71 -5.27 -9.21
CA LYS A 6 -7.29 -5.42 -8.81
C LYS A 6 -6.32 -4.89 -9.88
N GLU A 7 -6.73 -4.92 -11.14
CA GLU A 7 -5.96 -4.45 -12.29
C GLU A 7 -5.84 -2.93 -12.38
N ASP A 8 -6.78 -2.22 -11.77
CA ASP A 8 -6.84 -0.76 -11.79
C ASP A 8 -6.19 -0.13 -10.54
N VAL A 9 -5.65 -0.96 -9.64
CA VAL A 9 -5.01 -0.55 -8.38
C VAL A 9 -3.52 -0.90 -8.38
N LYS A 10 -2.70 0.08 -8.01
CA LYS A 10 -1.25 -0.07 -7.83
C LYS A 10 -0.87 0.22 -6.39
N VAL A 11 -0.14 -0.72 -5.78
CA VAL A 11 0.42 -0.59 -4.43
C VAL A 11 1.94 -0.64 -4.54
N MET A 12 2.62 0.37 -4.00
CA MET A 12 4.08 0.51 -4.11
C MET A 12 4.67 1.14 -2.85
N ILE A 13 5.97 0.97 -2.65
CA ILE A 13 6.71 1.68 -1.59
C ILE A 13 7.62 2.71 -2.26
N GLU A 14 7.48 3.96 -1.84
CA GLU A 14 8.26 5.10 -2.35
C GLU A 14 8.76 5.93 -1.16
N LYS A 15 10.09 6.02 -0.98
CA LYS A 15 10.73 6.89 0.04
C LYS A 15 10.07 6.76 1.43
N ASN A 16 9.97 5.53 1.96
CA ASN A 16 9.35 5.23 3.26
C ASN A 16 7.83 5.52 3.32
N ASN A 17 7.16 5.59 2.17
CA ASN A 17 5.70 5.68 2.09
C ASN A 17 5.15 4.46 1.37
N LEU A 18 4.12 3.84 1.94
CA LEU A 18 3.23 2.95 1.23
C LEU A 18 2.28 3.82 0.42
N VAL A 19 2.36 3.71 -0.89
CA VAL A 19 1.56 4.49 -1.84
C VAL A 19 0.56 3.55 -2.51
N VAL A 20 -0.71 3.91 -2.43
CA VAL A 20 -1.81 3.23 -3.12
C VAL A 20 -2.41 4.19 -4.12
N LYS A 21 -2.50 3.77 -5.38
CA LYS A 21 -3.16 4.51 -6.46
C LYS A 21 -4.22 3.63 -7.10
N GLY A 22 -5.40 4.18 -7.34
CA GLY A 22 -6.47 3.53 -8.11
C GLY A 22 -6.98 4.51 -9.17
N GLU A 23 -7.10 4.08 -10.41
CA GLU A 23 -7.61 4.92 -11.49
C GLU A 23 -8.67 4.16 -12.28
N GLU A 24 -9.87 4.73 -12.35
CA GLU A 24 -10.96 4.18 -13.16
C GLU A 24 -10.67 4.47 -14.63
N LYS A 25 -10.68 3.41 -15.46
CA LYS A 25 -10.56 3.56 -16.91
C LYS A 25 -11.82 4.23 -17.44
N GLN A 26 -11.64 5.24 -18.27
CA GLN A 26 -12.74 5.90 -18.96
C GLN A 26 -13.17 5.01 -20.14
N GLU A 27 -14.46 4.73 -20.28
CA GLU A 27 -14.99 4.10 -21.50
C GLU A 27 -15.00 5.14 -22.63
N GLU A 28 -14.58 4.73 -23.84
CA GLU A 28 -14.44 5.59 -25.04
C GLU A 28 -15.73 6.33 -25.45
N THR A 29 -16.89 5.92 -24.93
CA THR A 29 -18.22 6.48 -25.24
C THR A 29 -18.66 7.62 -24.32
N SER A 30 -17.81 8.06 -23.39
CA SER A 30 -18.13 9.16 -22.47
C SER A 30 -18.18 10.50 -23.21
N TYR A 31 -19.36 10.89 -23.68
CA TYR A 31 -19.68 12.15 -24.36
C TYR A 31 -19.74 13.34 -23.40
N ASP A 32 -18.84 13.44 -22.44
CA ASP A 32 -18.63 14.66 -21.65
C ASP A 32 -17.30 14.50 -20.92
N GLY A 33 -16.60 15.59 -20.61
CA GLY A 33 -15.22 15.57 -20.09
C GLY A 33 -15.03 14.99 -18.68
N GLU A 34 -15.86 14.03 -18.27
CA GLU A 34 -15.87 13.36 -16.97
C GLU A 34 -14.63 12.47 -16.79
N LYS A 35 -13.53 13.07 -16.34
CA LYS A 35 -12.31 12.34 -15.97
C LYS A 35 -12.66 11.22 -14.98
N GLY A 36 -12.30 9.98 -15.31
CA GLY A 36 -12.49 8.81 -14.46
C GLY A 36 -11.98 9.02 -13.03
N ARG A 37 -12.62 8.40 -12.05
CA ARG A 37 -12.31 8.61 -10.63
C ARG A 37 -10.88 8.18 -10.31
N LYS A 38 -10.18 9.02 -9.55
CA LYS A 38 -8.81 8.76 -9.10
C LYS A 38 -8.74 8.70 -7.59
N TYR A 39 -8.10 7.66 -7.08
CA TYR A 39 -7.84 7.46 -5.67
C TYR A 39 -6.34 7.46 -5.43
N CYS A 40 -5.89 8.19 -4.41
CA CYS A 40 -4.50 8.23 -3.99
C CYS A 40 -4.45 8.20 -2.47
N CYS A 41 -3.65 7.30 -1.91
CA CYS A 41 -3.35 7.25 -0.49
C CYS A 41 -1.84 7.11 -0.32
N LYS A 42 -1.26 7.88 0.59
CA LYS A 42 0.15 7.76 0.99
C LYS A 42 0.19 7.61 2.50
N ILE A 43 0.81 6.53 2.96
CA ILE A 43 0.97 6.23 4.38
C ILE A 43 2.46 6.15 4.66
N LYS A 44 2.95 7.08 5.48
CA LYS A 44 4.35 7.07 5.92
C LYS A 44 4.56 5.95 6.93
N PHE A 45 5.64 5.20 6.78
CA PHE A 45 6.01 4.13 7.70
C PHE A 45 7.54 3.95 7.72
N GLU A 46 8.06 3.35 8.78
CA GLU A 46 9.48 3.01 8.87
C GLU A 46 9.69 1.59 8.33
N PRO A 47 10.24 1.41 7.12
CA PRO A 47 10.33 0.10 6.48
C PRO A 47 11.21 -0.89 7.25
N GLU A 48 12.13 -0.39 8.08
CA GLU A 48 12.99 -1.20 8.95
C GLU A 48 12.24 -1.89 10.08
N LEU A 49 11.01 -1.48 10.38
CA LEU A 49 10.17 -2.08 11.42
C LEU A 49 9.27 -3.19 10.88
N PHE A 50 9.21 -3.39 9.56
CA PHE A 50 8.29 -4.31 8.90
C PHE A 50 9.00 -5.31 7.98
N LYS A 51 8.39 -6.48 7.81
CA LYS A 51 8.85 -7.51 6.87
C LYS A 51 8.40 -7.14 5.46
N ILE A 52 9.11 -6.23 4.80
CA ILE A 52 8.76 -5.71 3.46
C ILE A 52 8.48 -6.80 2.43
N LYS A 53 9.29 -7.86 2.41
CA LYS A 53 9.11 -9.00 1.49
C LYS A 53 7.85 -9.84 1.76
N LYS A 54 7.22 -9.69 2.92
CA LYS A 54 6.00 -10.41 3.34
C LYS A 54 4.75 -9.53 3.32
N ILE A 55 4.84 -8.32 2.78
CA ILE A 55 3.67 -7.46 2.58
C ILE A 55 2.73 -8.14 1.59
N LYS A 56 1.44 -8.15 1.92
CA LYS A 56 0.38 -8.70 1.06
C LYS A 56 -0.68 -7.64 0.83
N ALA A 57 -1.24 -7.62 -0.37
CA ALA A 57 -2.35 -6.76 -0.73
C ALA A 57 -3.43 -7.62 -1.40
N GLU A 58 -4.68 -7.41 -0.99
CA GLU A 58 -5.85 -8.11 -1.50
C GLU A 58 -6.93 -7.08 -1.84
N MET A 59 -7.51 -7.18 -3.04
CA MET A 59 -8.58 -6.31 -3.50
C MET A 59 -9.84 -7.15 -3.67
N LYS A 60 -10.93 -6.78 -2.99
CA LYS A 60 -12.20 -7.49 -3.06
C LYS A 60 -13.36 -6.50 -2.94
N ASP A 61 -14.29 -6.54 -3.89
CA ASP A 61 -15.52 -5.72 -3.90
C ASP A 61 -15.25 -4.21 -3.70
N GLY A 62 -14.23 -3.67 -4.37
CA GLY A 62 -13.84 -2.27 -4.23
C GLY A 62 -13.08 -1.94 -2.94
N LEU A 63 -12.77 -2.92 -2.09
CA LEU A 63 -12.04 -2.75 -0.83
C LEU A 63 -10.62 -3.32 -0.95
N LEU A 64 -9.62 -2.45 -0.76
CA LEU A 64 -8.21 -2.84 -0.72
C LEU A 64 -7.79 -3.07 0.73
N LYS A 65 -7.33 -4.28 1.02
CA LYS A 65 -6.70 -4.65 2.28
C LYS A 65 -5.19 -4.83 2.07
N VAL A 66 -4.38 -4.10 2.82
CA VAL A 66 -2.92 -4.27 2.82
C VAL A 66 -2.46 -4.69 4.21
N VAL A 67 -1.68 -5.77 4.27
CA VAL A 67 -1.16 -6.32 5.52
C VAL A 67 0.35 -6.12 5.56
N LEU A 68 0.82 -5.39 6.58
CA LEU A 68 2.24 -5.13 6.84
C LEU A 68 2.66 -5.87 8.11
N PRO A 69 3.33 -7.04 8.01
CA PRO A 69 3.80 -7.76 9.18
C PRO A 69 4.96 -7.01 9.84
N MET A 70 4.88 -6.77 11.15
CA MET A 70 6.00 -6.19 11.91
C MET A 70 7.15 -7.20 12.07
N LEU A 71 8.37 -6.68 12.15
CA LEU A 71 9.54 -7.43 12.59
C LEU A 71 9.45 -7.63 14.10
N LYS A 72 9.78 -8.84 14.57
CA LYS A 72 10.01 -9.09 15.99
C LYS A 72 11.28 -8.37 16.42
N GLU A 73 11.41 -8.04 17.70
CA GLU A 73 12.63 -7.43 18.25
C GLU A 73 13.89 -8.26 17.91
N GLU A 74 13.78 -9.58 17.97
CA GLU A 74 14.86 -10.52 17.63
C GLU A 74 15.32 -10.43 16.16
N GLU A 75 14.46 -9.95 15.26
CA GLU A 75 14.75 -9.81 13.82
C GLU A 75 15.15 -8.38 13.44
N ARG A 76 15.09 -7.45 14.39
CA ARG A 76 15.46 -6.04 14.18
C ARG A 76 16.96 -5.85 14.30
N LYS A 77 17.54 -5.17 13.31
CA LYS A 77 18.98 -4.89 13.25
C LYS A 77 19.35 -3.57 13.94
N ASP A 78 18.36 -2.73 14.20
CA ASP A 78 18.46 -1.45 14.90
C ASP A 78 18.50 -1.59 16.43
N ILE A 79 18.14 -2.77 16.97
CA ILE A 79 18.13 -3.01 18.42
C ILE A 79 19.49 -3.53 18.88
N ILE A 80 20.10 -2.79 19.81
CA ILE A 80 21.32 -3.20 20.50
C ILE A 80 20.94 -3.59 21.93
N HIS A 81 21.14 -4.87 22.28
CA HIS A 81 20.93 -5.33 23.64
C HIS A 81 22.12 -4.93 24.51
N ILE A 82 21.89 -4.05 25.48
CA ILE A 82 22.89 -3.64 26.48
C ILE A 82 22.69 -4.52 27.72
N LYS A 83 23.73 -5.25 28.12
CA LYS A 83 23.73 -5.97 29.40
C LYS A 83 23.88 -4.96 30.54
N VAL A 84 23.05 -5.11 31.57
CA VAL A 84 23.17 -4.39 32.84
C VAL A 84 23.95 -5.28 33.80
N ASP A 85 24.96 -4.69 34.47
CA ASP A 85 25.77 -5.30 35.54
C ASP A 85 25.23 -4.85 36.91
#